data_AF-A0A2G2YI76-F1
#
_entry.id   AF-A0A2G2YI76-F1
#
_cell.length_a   1.000
_cell.length_b   1.000
_cell.length_c   1.000
_cell.angle_alpha   90.00
_cell.angle_beta   90.00
_cell.angle_gamma   90.00
#
_symmetry.space_group_name_H-M   'P 1'
#
loop_
_entity.id
_entity.type
_entity.pdbx_description
1 polymer ?
#
loop_
_entity_poly.entity_id
_entity_poly.type
_entity_poly.pdbx_seq_one_letter_code
_entity_poly.pdbx_strand_id
1 'polypeptide(L)'
;MIIVTTREESVALMMRTEKISMDTLSIDDSWSLFKIHAFENMDPMEHPELEEVGKDIVAKCKGLPLALKTLAGMLCFESEVEGKNKLFICGLLMIVLQYHGEMKEFKI
;
A
#
# COMPACT_ATOMS: atom_id res chain seq x y z
N MET A 1 30.81 -5.64 4.47
CA MET A 1 29.54 -6.41 4.40
C MET A 1 28.80 -5.95 3.17
N ILE A 2 28.42 -6.86 2.29
CA ILE A 2 27.75 -6.57 1.01
C ILE A 2 26.38 -7.24 1.06
N ILE A 3 25.31 -6.51 0.73
CA ILE A 3 23.94 -7.01 0.65
C ILE A 3 23.49 -6.89 -0.81
N VAL A 4 22.97 -7.97 -1.37
CA VAL A 4 22.47 -8.02 -2.74
C VAL A 4 20.97 -8.30 -2.69
N THR A 5 20.17 -7.52 -3.40
CA THR A 5 18.73 -7.74 -3.57
C THR A 5 18.45 -8.09 -5.03
N THR A 6 17.59 -9.08 -5.26
CA THR A 6 17.18 -9.50 -6.60
C THR A 6 15.72 -9.96 -6.56
N ARG A 7 15.01 -9.78 -7.68
CA ARG A 7 13.65 -10.33 -7.87
C ARG A 7 13.68 -11.74 -8.48
N GLU A 8 14.84 -12.19 -8.96
CA GLU A 8 15.00 -13.50 -9.59
C GLU A 8 15.69 -14.45 -8.61
N GLU A 9 15.01 -15.55 -8.27
CA GLU A 9 15.52 -16.54 -7.32
C GLU A 9 16.77 -17.25 -7.84
N SER A 10 16.88 -17.46 -9.16
CA SER A 10 18.06 -18.08 -9.78
C SER A 10 19.34 -17.28 -9.46
N VAL A 11 19.25 -15.95 -9.51
CA VAL A 11 20.34 -15.03 -9.19
C VAL A 11 20.68 -15.11 -7.71
N ALA A 12 19.68 -15.20 -6.82
CA ALA A 12 19.91 -15.35 -5.38
C ALA A 12 20.63 -16.68 -5.05
N LEU A 13 20.24 -17.78 -5.69
CA LEU A 13 20.87 -19.09 -5.51
C LEU A 13 22.33 -19.12 -6.02
N MET A 14 22.63 -18.40 -7.10
CA MET A 14 24.00 -18.29 -7.62
C MET A 14 24.96 -17.58 -6.66
N MET A 15 24.46 -16.74 -5.75
CA MET A 15 25.30 -15.98 -4.81
C MET A 15 25.96 -16.87 -3.74
N ARG A 16 25.60 -18.17 -3.63
CA ARG A 16 26.15 -19.15 -2.67
C ARG A 16 26.22 -18.63 -1.22
N THR A 17 25.27 -17.79 -0.84
CA THR A 17 25.15 -17.16 0.48
C THR A 17 23.78 -17.46 1.09
N GLU A 18 23.60 -17.14 2.36
CA GLU A 18 22.31 -17.23 3.04
C GLU A 18 21.25 -16.38 2.31
N LYS A 19 20.12 -17.01 1.96
CA LYS A 19 18.99 -16.38 1.29
C LYS A 19 17.97 -15.95 2.32
N ILE A 20 17.51 -14.71 2.23
CA ILE A 20 16.38 -14.19 3.00
C ILE A 20 15.25 -13.93 2.00
N SER A 21 14.09 -14.59 2.18
CA SER A 21 12.88 -14.28 1.42
C SER A 21 12.20 -13.03 1.99
N MET A 22 11.84 -12.10 1.12
CA MET A 22 10.95 -10.99 1.48
C MET A 22 9.51 -11.44 1.23
N ASP A 23 8.82 -11.80 2.30
CA ASP A 23 7.39 -12.08 2.26
C ASP A 23 6.57 -10.77 2.36
N THR A 24 5.29 -10.86 2.02
CA THR A 24 4.34 -9.75 2.22
C THR A 24 4.06 -9.54 3.71
N LEU A 25 3.68 -8.31 4.07
CA LEU A 25 3.31 -7.98 5.44
C LEU A 25 2.06 -8.72 5.90
N SER A 26 1.98 -8.98 7.20
CA SER A 26 0.73 -9.41 7.84
C SER A 26 -0.33 -8.31 7.72
N ILE A 27 -1.61 -8.64 7.92
CA ILE A 27 -2.69 -7.65 7.87
C ILE A 27 -2.49 -6.55 8.93
N ASP A 28 -2.02 -6.93 10.12
CA ASP A 28 -1.82 -6.01 11.25
C ASP A 28 -0.61 -5.09 11.01
N ASP A 29 0.48 -5.62 10.47
CA ASP A 29 1.66 -4.82 10.07
C ASP A 29 1.31 -3.90 8.90
N SER A 30 0.49 -4.37 7.97
CA SER A 30 0.01 -3.58 6.84
C SER A 30 -0.85 -2.40 7.30
N TRP A 31 -1.75 -2.64 8.27
CA TRP A 31 -2.55 -1.60 8.87
C TRP A 31 -1.69 -0.58 9.64
N SER A 32 -0.70 -1.08 10.38
CA SER A 32 0.24 -0.22 11.10
C SER A 32 1.04 0.67 10.15
N LEU A 33 1.59 0.10 9.07
CA LEU A 33 2.30 0.85 8.02
C LEU A 33 1.39 1.87 7.33
N PHE A 34 0.15 1.47 7.02
CA PHE A 34 -0.83 2.34 6.37
C PHE A 34 -1.14 3.55 7.25
N LYS A 35 -1.42 3.34 8.54
CA LYS A 35 -1.74 4.43 9.48
C LYS A 35 -0.63 5.47 9.57
N ILE A 36 0.63 5.03 9.60
CA ILE A 36 1.79 5.93 9.65
C ILE A 36 1.78 6.92 8.48
N HIS A 37 1.33 6.49 7.29
CA HIS A 37 1.36 7.31 6.09
C HIS A 37 0.03 8.01 5.77
N ALA A 38 -1.09 7.43 6.19
CA ALA A 38 -2.42 7.98 5.93
C ALA A 38 -2.81 9.05 6.96
N PHE A 39 -2.28 8.96 8.17
CA PHE A 39 -2.65 9.80 9.31
C PHE A 39 -1.44 10.47 9.97
N GLU A 40 -0.32 10.65 9.24
CA GLU A 40 0.93 11.21 9.79
C GLU A 40 0.71 12.57 10.50
N ASN A 41 -0.27 13.35 10.02
CA ASN A 41 -0.62 14.67 10.56
C ASN A 41 -2.08 14.77 11.06
N MET A 42 -2.77 13.64 11.25
CA MET A 42 -4.19 13.63 11.64
C MET A 42 -4.41 12.65 12.79
N ASP A 43 -5.33 12.97 13.71
CA ASP A 43 -5.82 11.97 14.66
C ASP A 43 -6.83 11.07 13.94
N PRO A 44 -6.59 9.75 13.83
CA PRO A 44 -7.56 8.83 13.24
C PRO A 44 -8.93 8.87 13.93
N MET A 45 -8.98 9.24 15.22
CA MET A 45 -10.23 9.39 15.97
C MET A 45 -11.09 10.57 15.51
N GLU A 46 -10.49 11.56 14.85
CA GLU A 46 -11.21 12.71 14.30
C GLU A 46 -11.93 12.36 12.99
N HIS A 47 -11.55 11.26 12.33
CA HIS A 47 -12.06 10.85 11.02
C HIS A 47 -12.36 9.35 10.94
N PRO A 48 -13.37 8.85 11.69
CA PRO A 48 -13.72 7.43 11.72
C PRO A 48 -14.09 6.86 10.34
N GLU A 49 -14.65 7.67 9.44
CA GLU A 49 -14.96 7.27 8.06
C GLU A 49 -13.71 6.97 7.22
N LEU A 50 -12.60 7.69 7.48
CA LEU A 50 -11.32 7.43 6.79
C LEU A 50 -10.65 6.17 7.33
N GLU A 51 -10.90 5.80 8.59
CA GLU A 51 -10.41 4.55 9.17
C GLU A 51 -11.03 3.33 8.49
N GLU A 52 -12.35 3.34 8.27
CA GLU A 52 -13.04 2.24 7.56
C GLU A 52 -12.56 2.11 6.11
N VAL A 53 -12.45 3.22 5.37
CA VAL A 53 -11.90 3.24 4.02
C VAL A 53 -10.45 2.74 4.00
N GLY A 54 -9.64 3.15 4.98
CA GLY A 54 -8.26 2.70 5.15
C GLY A 54 -8.17 1.18 5.32
N LYS A 55 -9.01 0.59 6.17
CA LYS A 55 -9.03 -0.87 6.39
C LYS A 55 -9.37 -1.64 5.12
N ASP A 56 -10.34 -1.17 4.34
CA ASP A 56 -10.70 -1.74 3.04
C ASP A 56 -9.55 -1.69 2.03
N ILE A 57 -8.82 -0.57 2.01
CA ILE A 57 -7.62 -0.41 1.18
C ILE A 57 -6.55 -1.42 1.60
N VAL A 58 -6.26 -1.52 2.89
CA VAL A 58 -5.25 -2.45 3.42
C VAL A 58 -5.58 -3.90 3.06
N ALA A 59 -6.84 -4.31 3.20
CA ALA A 59 -7.29 -5.64 2.79
C ALA A 59 -7.05 -5.90 1.29
N LYS A 60 -7.26 -4.90 0.43
CA LYS A 60 -7.02 -4.97 -1.01
C LYS A 60 -5.54 -5.00 -1.39
N CYS A 61 -4.66 -4.39 -0.60
CA CYS A 61 -3.22 -4.33 -0.87
C CYS A 61 -2.47 -5.65 -0.61
N LYS A 62 -3.09 -6.63 0.07
CA LYS A 62 -2.53 -7.97 0.32
C LYS A 62 -1.10 -7.95 0.87
N GLY A 63 -0.80 -7.00 1.76
CA GLY A 63 0.50 -6.90 2.43
C GLY A 63 1.66 -6.35 1.60
N LEU A 64 1.42 -5.76 0.42
CA LEU A 64 2.46 -5.13 -0.39
C LEU A 64 2.84 -3.75 0.18
N PRO A 65 4.06 -3.56 0.74
CA PRO A 65 4.43 -2.30 1.41
C PRO A 65 4.37 -1.08 0.50
N LEU A 66 4.73 -1.24 -0.77
CA LEU A 66 4.73 -0.14 -1.75
C LEU A 66 3.29 0.30 -2.08
N ALA A 67 2.37 -0.64 -2.30
CA ALA A 67 0.97 -0.33 -2.57
C ALA A 67 0.33 0.37 -1.37
N LEU A 68 0.57 -0.13 -0.15
CA LEU A 68 0.08 0.47 1.09
C LEU A 68 0.56 1.92 1.24
N LYS A 69 1.87 2.16 1.10
CA LYS A 69 2.44 3.51 1.21
C LYS A 69 1.86 4.47 0.18
N THR A 70 1.71 4.03 -1.07
CA THR A 70 1.15 4.88 -2.14
C THR A 70 -0.30 5.24 -1.86
N LEU A 71 -1.13 4.25 -1.48
CA LEU A 71 -2.56 4.48 -1.22
C LEU A 71 -2.80 5.27 0.06
N ALA A 72 -1.99 5.04 1.09
CA ALA A 72 -2.01 5.82 2.33
C ALA A 72 -1.69 7.30 2.08
N GLY A 73 -0.63 7.59 1.31
CA GLY A 73 -0.27 8.98 0.97
C GLY A 73 -1.35 9.68 0.14
N MET A 74 -2.07 8.96 -0.71
CA MET A 74 -3.22 9.53 -1.43
C MET A 74 -4.38 9.86 -0.49
N LEU A 75 -4.69 8.99 0.48
CA LEU A 75 -5.72 9.24 1.49
C LEU A 75 -5.39 10.48 2.34
N CYS A 76 -4.11 10.64 2.72
CA CYS A 76 -3.62 11.80 3.47
C CYS A 76 -3.73 13.12 2.69
N PHE A 77 -3.52 13.11 1.36
CA PHE A 77 -3.65 14.32 0.54
C PHE A 77 -5.11 14.77 0.38
N GLU A 78 -6.05 13.82 0.35
CA GLU A 78 -7.47 14.12 0.14
C GLU A 78 -8.14 14.74 1.38
N SER A 79 -7.66 14.42 2.58
CA SER A 79 -8.15 15.04 3.82
C SER A 79 -7.60 16.46 4.03
N GLU A 80 -6.42 16.79 3.53
CA GLU A 80 -5.83 18.14 3.62
C GLU A 80 -6.49 19.13 2.62
N VAL A 81 -6.98 18.61 1.49
CA VAL A 81 -7.70 19.39 0.47
C VAL A 81 -9.20 19.20 0.68
N GLU A 82 -9.73 19.76 1.77
CA GLU A 82 -11.15 19.69 2.09
C GLU A 82 -12.00 20.39 1.00
N GLY A 83 -12.45 19.62 0.01
CA GLY A 83 -13.09 20.16 -1.19
C GLY A 83 -13.32 19.16 -2.32
N LYS A 84 -14.06 18.07 -2.06
CA LYS A 84 -14.81 17.27 -3.05
C LYS A 84 -14.10 17.04 -4.40
N ASN A 85 -13.02 16.27 -4.43
CA ASN A 85 -12.49 15.72 -5.68
C ASN A 85 -12.57 14.18 -5.67
N LYS A 86 -13.81 13.67 -5.74
CA LYS A 86 -14.12 12.27 -6.11
C LYS A 86 -13.45 11.81 -7.43
N LEU A 87 -12.84 12.72 -8.19
CA LEU A 87 -12.29 12.50 -9.51
C LEU A 87 -10.80 12.12 -9.53
N PHE A 88 -10.04 12.29 -8.44
CA PHE A 88 -8.61 11.92 -8.42
C PHE A 88 -8.32 10.50 -7.93
N ILE A 89 -9.25 9.91 -7.15
CA ILE A 89 -9.15 8.50 -6.76
C ILE A 89 -9.18 7.61 -8.00
N CYS A 90 -10.01 7.91 -9.00
CA CYS A 90 -10.19 7.02 -10.17
C CYS A 90 -8.97 6.99 -11.12
N GLY A 91 -8.14 8.03 -11.18
CA GLY A 91 -7.01 8.09 -12.12
C GLY A 91 -5.79 7.31 -11.65
N LEU A 92 -5.35 7.54 -10.40
CA LEU A 92 -4.13 6.94 -9.87
C LEU A 92 -4.37 5.55 -9.23
N LEU A 93 -5.55 5.32 -8.63
CA LEU A 93 -5.96 3.99 -8.16
C LEU A 93 -5.95 2.97 -9.30
N MET A 94 -6.34 3.39 -10.51
CA MET A 94 -6.27 2.55 -11.70
C MET A 94 -4.82 2.22 -12.08
N ILE A 95 -3.86 3.15 -11.95
CA ILE A 95 -2.46 2.86 -12.33
C ILE A 95 -1.80 1.91 -11.32
N VAL A 96 -2.01 2.11 -10.02
CA VAL A 96 -1.40 1.26 -8.98
C VAL A 96 -2.00 -0.15 -8.97
N LEU A 97 -3.31 -0.28 -9.21
CA LEU A 97 -3.97 -1.59 -9.31
C LEU A 97 -3.71 -2.30 -10.65
N GLN A 98 -3.45 -1.57 -11.74
CA GLN A 98 -3.18 -2.17 -13.06
C GLN A 98 -1.74 -2.72 -13.18
N TYR A 99 -0.76 -2.15 -12.45
CA TYR A 99 0.66 -2.44 -12.71
C TYR A 99 1.18 -3.77 -12.14
N HIS A 100 0.40 -4.49 -11.32
CA HIS A 100 0.86 -5.76 -10.71
C HIS A 100 -0.01 -7.00 -10.97
N GLY A 101 -0.93 -6.94 -11.94
CA GLY A 101 -1.64 -8.13 -12.42
C GLY A 101 -2.86 -8.49 -11.57
N GLU A 102 -4.03 -8.15 -12.13
CA GLU A 102 -5.37 -8.63 -11.78
C GLU A 102 -5.89 -8.36 -10.36
N MET A 103 -6.56 -7.22 -10.19
CA MET A 103 -7.84 -7.20 -9.46
C MET A 103 -8.91 -6.60 -10.36
N LYS A 104 -9.56 -7.51 -11.11
CA LYS A 104 -10.72 -7.22 -11.96
C LYS A 104 -11.94 -6.90 -11.09
N GLU A 105 -12.65 -5.87 -11.55
CA GLU A 105 -14.02 -5.43 -11.24
C GLU A 105 -14.31 -4.82 -9.86
N PHE A 106 -14.26 -3.48 -9.81
CA PHE A 106 -15.32 -2.69 -9.16
C PHE A 106 -16.43 -2.47 -10.19
N LYS A 107 -17.48 -3.29 -10.11
CA LYS A 107 -18.71 -3.07 -10.88
C LYS A 107 -19.50 -1.96 -10.19
N ILE A 108 -19.73 -0.87 -10.91
CA ILE A 108 -20.66 0.21 -10.52
C ILE A 108 -22.09 -0.33 -10.59
#